data_AF-A0A498QT45-F1
#
_entry.id   AF-A0A498QT45-F1
#
_cell.length_a   1.000
_cell.length_b   1.000
_cell.length_c   1.000
_cell.angle_alpha   90.00
_cell.angle_beta   90.00
_cell.angle_gamma   90.00
#
_symmetry.space_group_name_H-M   'P 1'
#
loop_
_entity.id
_entity.type
_entity.pdbx_description
1 polymer ?
#
loop_
_entity_poly.entity_id
_entity_poly.type
_entity_poly.pdbx_seq_one_letter_code
_entity_poly.pdbx_strand_id
1 'polypeptide(L)'
;MGPEHFILAAPSMDTIEKYFFGRFCQAIRRKRELPRLRIPVLREQLAPNFHIDIRDFEGVDRLTLISSDGAAVAVSSSDSVTGTAELVKLSFFLNVSIDEIVASCLDQNGKPLFRER
;
A
#
# COMPACT_ATOMS: atom_id res chain seq x y z
N MET A 1 -11.74 -11.07 20.83
CA MET A 1 -11.46 -10.88 19.40
C MET A 1 -12.74 -10.38 18.77
N GLY A 2 -12.67 -9.33 17.94
CA GLY A 2 -13.83 -8.79 17.22
C GLY A 2 -14.13 -9.60 15.94
N PRO A 3 -15.20 -9.24 15.21
CA PRO A 3 -15.49 -9.84 13.90
C PRO A 3 -14.34 -9.60 12.91
N GLU A 4 -14.21 -10.49 11.93
CA GLU A 4 -13.27 -10.30 10.82
C GLU A 4 -13.71 -9.13 9.94
N HIS A 5 -12.72 -8.41 9.41
CA HIS A 5 -12.94 -7.27 8.53
C HIS A 5 -12.11 -7.44 7.27
N PHE A 6 -12.72 -7.14 6.12
CA PHE A 6 -12.03 -7.12 4.84
C PHE A 6 -10.97 -6.03 4.83
N ILE A 7 -9.73 -6.40 4.48
CA ILE A 7 -8.59 -5.50 4.44
C ILE A 7 -8.15 -5.23 3.00
N LEU A 8 -7.85 -6.30 2.26
CA LEU A 8 -7.34 -6.19 0.89
C LEU A 8 -7.61 -7.49 0.13
N ALA A 9 -7.91 -7.37 -1.15
CA ALA A 9 -7.77 -8.42 -2.14
C ALA A 9 -6.93 -7.92 -3.32
N ALA A 10 -6.21 -8.81 -3.99
CA ALA A 10 -5.47 -8.49 -5.20
C ALA A 10 -5.42 -9.73 -6.11
N PRO A 11 -5.37 -9.57 -7.45
CA PRO A 11 -5.35 -10.68 -8.38
C PRO A 11 -3.99 -11.39 -8.47
N SER A 12 -2.92 -10.82 -7.89
CA SER A 12 -1.57 -11.40 -7.91
C SER A 12 -0.95 -11.47 -6.52
N MET A 13 -0.18 -12.54 -6.27
CA MET A 13 0.58 -12.70 -5.03
C MET A 13 1.70 -11.66 -4.90
N ASP A 14 2.32 -11.23 -5.99
CA ASP A 14 3.32 -10.15 -5.98
C ASP A 14 2.74 -8.86 -5.35
N THR A 15 1.50 -8.49 -5.70
CA THR A 15 0.83 -7.34 -5.08
C THR A 15 0.57 -7.56 -3.58
N ILE A 16 0.13 -8.76 -3.19
CA ILE A 16 -0.10 -9.12 -1.79
C ILE A 16 1.19 -9.05 -0.96
N GLU A 17 2.31 -9.54 -1.50
CA GLU A 17 3.61 -9.49 -0.84
C GLU A 17 4.09 -8.06 -0.67
N LYS A 18 4.08 -7.25 -1.74
CA LYS A 18 4.43 -5.82 -1.67
C LYS A 18 3.56 -5.07 -0.67
N TYR A 19 2.28 -5.38 -0.60
CA TYR A 19 1.38 -4.84 0.41
C TYR A 19 1.84 -5.18 1.83
N PHE A 20 2.15 -6.45 2.12
CA PHE A 20 2.57 -6.85 3.47
C PHE A 20 3.92 -6.24 3.87
N PHE A 21 4.91 -6.25 2.97
CA PHE A 21 6.20 -5.61 3.25
C PHE A 21 6.03 -4.11 3.51
N GLY A 22 5.26 -3.40 2.68
CA GLY A 22 4.94 -1.99 2.89
C GLY A 22 4.19 -1.72 4.20
N ARG A 23 3.17 -2.53 4.50
CA ARG A 23 2.33 -2.41 5.71
C ARG A 23 3.13 -2.60 6.99
N PHE A 24 4.00 -3.61 7.04
CA PHE A 24 4.75 -3.96 8.25
C PHE A 24 6.10 -3.23 8.38
N CYS A 25 6.54 -2.52 7.35
CA CYS A 25 7.77 -1.74 7.34
C CYS A 25 7.95 -0.86 8.59
N GLN A 26 6.95 -0.05 8.95
CA GLN A 26 7.01 0.84 10.12
C GLN A 26 7.09 0.06 11.44
N ALA A 27 6.46 -1.11 11.53
CA ALA A 27 6.53 -1.96 12.72
C ALA A 27 7.93 -2.57 12.87
N ILE A 28 8.55 -3.00 11.76
CA ILE A 28 9.94 -3.48 11.72
C ILE A 28 10.89 -2.36 12.17
N ARG A 29 10.75 -1.16 11.60
CA ARG A 29 11.56 0.01 11.96
C ARG A 29 11.44 0.38 13.43
N ARG A 30 10.23 0.41 13.96
CA ARG A 30 9.97 0.68 15.39
C ARG A 30 10.68 -0.33 16.30
N LYS A 31 10.62 -1.63 15.97
CA LYS A 31 11.30 -2.67 16.75
C LYS A 31 12.82 -2.56 16.73
N ARG A 32 13.37 -1.90 15.72
CA ARG A 32 14.81 -1.66 15.54
C ARG A 32 15.24 -0.24 15.90
N GLU A 33 14.36 0.54 16.53
CA GLU A 33 14.61 1.92 16.93
C GLU A 33 15.01 2.86 15.77
N LEU A 34 14.59 2.52 14.55
CA LEU A 34 14.85 3.34 13.36
C LEU A 34 13.84 4.49 13.24
N PRO A 35 14.25 5.65 12.68
CA PRO A 35 13.34 6.78 12.44
C PRO A 35 12.11 6.39 11.61
N ARG A 36 10.96 7.01 11.87
CA ARG A 36 9.74 6.78 11.08
C ARG A 36 9.87 7.37 9.69
N LEU A 37 9.41 6.61 8.69
CA LEU A 37 9.37 7.06 7.30
C LEU A 37 8.08 7.82 7.00
N ARG A 38 8.12 8.74 6.04
CA ARG A 38 6.91 9.38 5.50
C ARG A 38 6.39 8.54 4.34
N ILE A 39 5.48 7.63 4.64
CA ILE A 39 4.80 6.82 3.64
C ILE A 39 3.60 7.60 3.10
N PRO A 40 3.41 7.69 1.77
CA PRO A 40 2.23 8.29 1.16
C PRO A 40 0.93 7.64 1.65
N VAL A 41 -0.05 8.46 2.02
CA VAL A 41 -1.39 8.00 2.47
C VAL A 41 -2.52 8.88 1.97
N LEU A 42 -2.22 10.06 1.44
CA LEU A 42 -3.23 11.00 0.93
C LEU A 42 -3.49 10.74 -0.55
N ARG A 43 -4.74 10.95 -0.99
CA ARG A 43 -5.16 10.65 -2.37
C ARG A 43 -4.32 11.42 -3.41
N GLU A 44 -3.87 12.62 -3.07
CA GLU A 44 -3.06 13.48 -3.93
C GLU A 44 -1.63 12.96 -4.11
N GLN A 45 -1.21 11.99 -3.28
CA GLN A 45 0.09 11.34 -3.34
C GLN A 45 0.04 9.99 -4.05
N LEU A 46 -1.10 9.65 -4.67
CA LEU A 46 -1.26 8.44 -5.45
C LEU A 46 -0.22 8.40 -6.58
N ALA A 47 0.40 7.23 -6.78
CA ALA A 47 1.39 7.09 -7.84
C ALA A 47 0.75 7.36 -9.23
N PRO A 48 1.41 8.11 -10.14
CA PRO A 48 0.79 8.65 -11.36
C PRO A 48 0.14 7.62 -12.30
N ASN A 49 0.60 6.37 -12.28
CA ASN A 49 0.10 5.31 -13.16
C ASN A 49 -1.15 4.60 -12.60
N PHE A 50 -1.74 5.12 -11.53
CA PHE A 50 -2.89 4.55 -10.88
C PHE A 50 -3.99 5.58 -10.63
N HIS A 51 -5.22 5.08 -10.54
CA HIS A 51 -6.35 5.83 -9.99
C HIS A 51 -7.15 4.93 -9.04
N ILE A 52 -7.96 5.56 -8.18
CA ILE A 52 -8.87 4.85 -7.26
C ILE A 52 -10.29 5.07 -7.74
N ASP A 53 -10.99 3.96 -7.98
CA ASP A 53 -12.37 3.91 -8.40
C ASP A 53 -13.22 3.18 -7.36
N ILE A 54 -14.54 3.27 -7.44
CA ILE A 54 -15.47 2.48 -6.63
C ILE A 54 -16.06 1.39 -7.54
N ARG A 55 -15.87 0.13 -7.16
CA ARG A 55 -16.39 -1.02 -7.92
C ARG A 55 -17.04 -2.01 -6.97
N ASP A 56 -18.04 -2.73 -7.48
CA ASP A 56 -18.59 -3.88 -6.78
C ASP A 56 -17.50 -4.95 -6.62
N PHE A 57 -17.36 -5.45 -5.40
CA PHE A 57 -16.54 -6.61 -5.10
C PHE A 57 -17.21 -7.41 -3.98
N GLU A 58 -17.66 -8.61 -4.32
CA GLU A 58 -18.43 -9.51 -3.46
C GLU A 58 -19.74 -8.88 -2.96
N GLY A 59 -20.44 -8.14 -3.84
CA GLY A 59 -21.74 -7.51 -3.51
C GLY A 59 -21.63 -6.25 -2.65
N VAL A 60 -20.43 -5.68 -2.54
CA VAL A 60 -20.17 -4.45 -1.77
C VAL A 60 -19.36 -3.49 -2.65
N ASP A 61 -19.80 -2.24 -2.72
CA ASP A 61 -19.05 -1.17 -3.35
C ASP A 61 -17.77 -0.88 -2.55
N ARG A 62 -16.62 -1.14 -3.16
CA ARG A 62 -15.30 -1.04 -2.54
C ARG A 62 -14.36 -0.17 -3.35
N LEU A 63 -13.42 0.44 -2.64
CA LEU A 63 -12.34 1.18 -3.28
C LEU A 63 -11.42 0.20 -4.00
N THR A 64 -11.19 0.46 -5.28
CA THR A 64 -10.37 -0.37 -6.16
C THR A 64 -9.26 0.48 -6.76
N LEU A 65 -8.02 0.01 -6.62
CA LEU A 65 -6.86 0.59 -7.30
C LEU A 65 -6.80 0.03 -8.72
N ILE A 66 -6.80 0.93 -9.68
CA ILE A 66 -6.80 0.63 -11.11
C ILE A 66 -5.51 1.14 -11.73
N SER A 67 -4.86 0.28 -12.50
CA SER A 67 -3.66 0.55 -13.29
C SER A 67 -3.98 1.39 -14.54
N SER A 68 -2.97 2.02 -15.15
CA SER A 68 -3.12 2.84 -16.36
C SER A 68 -3.65 2.08 -17.58
N ASP A 69 -3.49 0.76 -17.60
CA ASP A 69 -4.05 -0.14 -18.63
C ASP A 69 -5.54 -0.51 -18.36
N GLY A 70 -6.12 -0.02 -17.27
CA GLY A 70 -7.50 -0.29 -16.87
C GLY A 70 -7.68 -1.53 -15.98
N ALA A 71 -6.61 -2.29 -15.70
CA ALA A 71 -6.68 -3.48 -14.86
C ALA A 71 -6.85 -3.13 -13.38
N ALA A 72 -7.71 -3.87 -12.68
CA ALA A 72 -7.81 -3.79 -11.23
C ALA A 72 -6.61 -4.49 -10.59
N VAL A 73 -5.82 -3.76 -9.81
CA VAL A 73 -4.59 -4.28 -9.15
C VAL A 73 -4.80 -4.58 -7.68
N ALA A 74 -5.74 -3.92 -7.00
CA ALA A 74 -6.13 -4.25 -5.64
C ALA A 74 -7.51 -3.69 -5.29
N VAL A 75 -8.20 -4.34 -4.37
CA VAL A 75 -9.47 -3.91 -3.78
C VAL A 75 -9.25 -3.76 -2.27
N SER A 76 -9.72 -2.65 -1.70
CA SER A 76 -9.62 -2.35 -0.27
C SER A 76 -11.00 -2.29 0.39
N SER A 77 -11.07 -1.91 1.66
CA SER A 77 -12.32 -1.63 2.36
C SER A 77 -13.18 -0.56 1.64
N SER A 78 -14.46 -0.54 1.97
CA SER A 78 -15.41 0.51 1.55
C SER A 78 -15.26 1.81 2.34
N ASP A 79 -14.45 1.81 3.40
CA ASP A 79 -14.17 3.00 4.19
C ASP A 79 -13.27 3.97 3.41
N SER A 80 -13.77 5.16 3.15
CA SER A 80 -13.13 6.14 2.27
C SER A 80 -11.75 6.57 2.76
N VAL A 81 -11.56 6.66 4.09
CA VAL A 81 -10.32 7.15 4.70
C VAL A 81 -9.27 6.05 4.75
N THR A 82 -9.57 4.94 5.42
CA THR A 82 -8.61 3.83 5.59
C THR A 82 -8.35 3.14 4.26
N GLY A 83 -9.37 2.92 3.44
CA GLY A 83 -9.20 2.27 2.15
C GLY A 83 -8.36 3.10 1.18
N THR A 84 -8.57 4.43 1.14
CA THR A 84 -7.70 5.32 0.34
C THR A 84 -6.26 5.27 0.84
N ALA A 85 -6.04 5.35 2.16
CA ALA A 85 -4.70 5.30 2.72
C ALA A 85 -3.97 3.98 2.43
N GLU A 86 -4.67 2.84 2.45
CA GLU A 86 -4.08 1.55 2.07
C GLU A 86 -3.74 1.47 0.58
N LEU A 87 -4.63 1.93 -0.30
CA LEU A 87 -4.39 1.88 -1.74
C LEU A 87 -3.31 2.87 -2.21
N VAL A 88 -3.27 4.08 -1.65
CA VAL A 88 -2.19 5.05 -1.93
C VAL A 88 -0.84 4.48 -1.52
N LYS A 89 -0.76 3.92 -0.30
CA LYS A 89 0.46 3.26 0.18
C LYS A 89 0.88 2.11 -0.73
N LEU A 90 -0.06 1.25 -1.11
CA LEU A 90 0.24 0.13 -2.01
C LEU A 90 0.75 0.63 -3.36
N SER A 91 0.12 1.66 -3.95
CA SER A 91 0.54 2.23 -5.23
C SER A 91 1.99 2.71 -5.24
N PHE A 92 2.49 3.20 -4.10
CA PHE A 92 3.89 3.61 -3.94
C PHE A 92 4.86 2.42 -4.05
N PHE A 93 4.45 1.23 -3.59
CA PHE A 93 5.27 0.03 -3.59
C PHE A 93 5.12 -0.85 -4.82
N LEU A 94 4.05 -0.69 -5.61
CA LEU A 94 3.81 -1.54 -6.79
C LEU A 94 4.88 -1.44 -7.88
N ASN A 95 5.51 -0.27 -8.00
CA ASN A 95 6.50 0.02 -9.05
C ASN A 95 7.95 -0.32 -8.67
N VAL A 96 8.18 -0.94 -7.51
CA VAL A 96 9.52 -1.26 -7.00
C VAL A 96 9.60 -2.73 -6.63
N SER A 97 10.82 -3.25 -6.54
CA SER A 97 11.05 -4.64 -6.16
C SER A 97 10.84 -4.86 -4.65
N ILE A 98 10.52 -6.09 -4.25
CA ILE A 98 10.40 -6.46 -2.82
C ILE A 98 11.73 -6.20 -2.09
N ASP A 99 12.86 -6.49 -2.72
CA ASP A 99 14.19 -6.25 -2.14
C ASP A 99 14.44 -4.77 -1.84
N GLU A 100 14.01 -3.85 -2.71
CA GLU A 100 14.10 -2.40 -2.45
C GLU A 100 13.20 -1.96 -1.30
N ILE A 101 12.02 -2.56 -1.14
CA ILE A 101 11.12 -2.31 0.00
C ILE A 101 11.81 -2.77 1.29
N VAL A 102 12.30 -4.01 1.30
CA VAL A 102 12.97 -4.60 2.47
C VAL A 102 14.21 -3.79 2.84
N ALA A 103 15.06 -3.44 1.86
CA ALA A 103 16.24 -2.61 2.07
C ALA A 103 15.86 -1.26 2.71
N SER A 104 14.82 -0.60 2.19
CA SER A 104 14.32 0.66 2.75
C SER A 104 13.73 0.53 4.15
N CYS A 105 13.14 -0.61 4.49
CA CYS A 105 12.65 -0.86 5.84
C CYS A 105 13.78 -1.04 6.86
N LEU A 106 14.98 -1.42 6.41
CA LEU A 106 16.14 -1.70 7.26
C LEU A 106 17.17 -0.56 7.27
N ASP A 107 17.17 0.30 6.26
CA ASP A 107 18.08 1.44 6.16
C ASP A 107 17.77 2.54 7.18
N GLN A 108 18.79 3.19 7.73
CA GLN A 108 18.63 4.25 8.74
C GLN A 108 17.70 5.38 8.26
N ASN A 109 17.85 5.79 7.00
CA ASN A 109 17.15 6.93 6.40
C ASN A 109 16.05 6.50 5.41
N GLY A 110 15.87 5.19 5.23
CA GLY A 110 14.87 4.61 4.35
C GLY A 110 15.29 4.53 2.88
N LYS A 111 16.57 4.62 2.57
CA LYS A 111 17.06 4.45 1.20
C LYS A 111 16.86 2.99 0.73
N PRO A 112 16.58 2.74 -0.56
CA PRO A 112 16.52 3.72 -1.66
C PRO A 112 15.18 4.44 -1.84
N LEU A 113 14.09 3.94 -1.26
CA LEU A 113 12.73 4.41 -1.60
C LEU A 113 12.36 5.75 -0.97
N PHE A 114 12.91 6.04 0.20
CA PHE A 114 12.62 7.25 0.95
C PHE A 114 13.82 8.18 0.87
N ARG A 115 13.55 9.45 0.59
CA ARG A 115 14.53 10.52 0.65
C ARG A 115 14.44 11.22 2.00
N GLU A 116 15.58 11.67 2.51
CA GLU A 116 15.64 12.59 3.64
C GLU A 116 14.85 13.87 3.28
N ARG A 117 14.20 14.45 4.29
CA ARG A 117 13.40 15.67 4.16
C ARG A 117 14.24 16.85 3.71
#